data_AF-A0A1X1NAC8-F1
#
_entry.id   AF-A0A1X1NAC8-F1
#
_cell.length_a   1.000
_cell.length_b   1.000
_cell.length_c   1.000
_cell.angle_alpha   90.00
_cell.angle_beta   90.00
_cell.angle_gamma   90.00
#
_symmetry.space_group_name_H-M   'P 1'
#
loop_
_entity.id
_entity.type
_entity.pdbx_description
1 polymer ?
#
loop_
_entity_poly.entity_id
_entity_poly.type
_entity_poly.pdbx_seq_one_letter_code
_entity_poly.pdbx_strand_id
1 'polypeptide(L)'
;MQLMRRRRCRTAAALAVLVLLAATSLWINRSGTPPGSASSSPGREQAQRARHQGPRPAIVPRRAWHAETVDTAPGARYAPAVKAAVIHHTSTPNGYDCATVPRMLRDLYAGHAYGRQWDDIGYNFLVDACGTIYEGRAGGVDRPVIGAHTKGFNEGTVGIAAIGTFTPGETVPEPMLDAIARLVAWKLGPRAPDPRGSVALVSTHDESRYPKGTKAVLPAVGGHTDGYPTRCPGAALYAKLPDIGARAARIQRR
;
A
#
# COMPACT_ATOMS: atom_id res chain seq x y z
N MET A 1 -2.70 33.82 -62.44
CA MET A 1 -4.12 33.60 -62.79
C MET A 1 -5.01 34.36 -61.83
N GLN A 2 -5.95 35.08 -62.41
CA GLN A 2 -6.88 36.05 -61.84
C GLN A 2 -7.91 35.47 -60.85
N LEU A 3 -8.31 36.32 -59.89
CA LEU A 3 -9.65 36.56 -59.30
C LEU A 3 -10.37 35.35 -58.65
N MET A 4 -11.11 35.45 -57.53
CA MET A 4 -12.06 36.47 -57.08
C MET A 4 -12.34 36.23 -55.56
N ARG A 5 -12.18 37.23 -54.68
CA ARG A 5 -13.19 38.23 -54.25
C ARG A 5 -14.27 37.62 -53.33
N ARG A 6 -14.08 37.66 -51.99
CA ARG A 6 -14.51 38.69 -51.01
C ARG A 6 -16.03 38.89 -50.90
N ARG A 7 -16.49 39.01 -49.63
CA ARG A 7 -17.32 40.07 -48.99
C ARG A 7 -18.33 39.44 -48.02
N ARG A 8 -18.73 40.00 -46.86
CA ARG A 8 -18.40 41.25 -46.14
C ARG A 8 -18.98 41.16 -44.72
N CYS A 9 -18.41 41.98 -43.85
CA CYS A 9 -18.79 42.26 -42.47
C CYS A 9 -19.98 43.24 -42.35
N ARG A 10 -20.69 43.11 -41.21
CA ARG A 10 -21.32 44.13 -40.33
C ARG A 10 -22.50 44.99 -40.83
N THR A 11 -23.58 44.97 -40.04
CA THR A 11 -24.19 46.15 -39.41
C THR A 11 -24.98 45.75 -38.14
N ALA A 12 -25.00 46.65 -37.16
CA ALA A 12 -25.80 46.61 -35.93
C ALA A 12 -26.86 47.73 -36.00
N ALA A 13 -28.00 47.58 -35.31
CA ALA A 13 -28.88 48.67 -34.87
C ALA A 13 -29.97 48.13 -33.92
N ALA A 14 -30.60 49.04 -33.17
CA ALA A 14 -31.08 48.88 -31.80
C ALA A 14 -32.62 49.01 -31.61
N LEU A 15 -33.09 48.53 -30.44
CA LEU A 15 -34.16 49.02 -29.54
C LEU A 15 -35.53 49.50 -30.08
N ALA A 16 -36.62 48.90 -29.58
CA ALA A 16 -37.75 49.61 -28.91
C ALA A 16 -38.73 48.62 -28.21
N VAL A 17 -39.32 49.10 -27.11
CA VAL A 17 -40.17 48.42 -26.12
C VAL A 17 -41.65 48.59 -26.43
N LEU A 18 -42.51 47.61 -26.12
CA LEU A 18 -43.90 47.89 -25.72
C LEU A 18 -44.46 46.80 -24.77
N VAL A 19 -45.06 47.27 -23.68
CA VAL A 19 -45.67 46.53 -22.57
C VAL A 19 -47.17 46.38 -22.84
N LEU A 20 -47.77 45.21 -22.58
CA LEU A 20 -49.17 45.12 -22.16
C LEU A 20 -49.41 43.90 -21.24
N LEU A 21 -50.09 44.16 -20.12
CA LEU A 21 -50.47 43.24 -19.05
C LEU A 21 -51.66 42.35 -19.43
N ALA A 22 -51.65 41.09 -19.00
CA ALA A 22 -52.87 40.35 -18.65
C ALA A 22 -52.56 39.33 -17.54
N ALA A 23 -53.16 39.53 -16.37
CA ALA A 23 -53.13 38.62 -15.25
C ALA A 23 -54.14 37.48 -15.47
N THR A 24 -53.72 36.23 -15.28
CA THR A 24 -54.61 35.18 -14.76
C THR A 24 -53.80 34.20 -13.92
N SER A 25 -54.31 33.96 -12.72
CA SER A 25 -53.74 33.13 -11.67
C SER A 25 -53.89 31.65 -11.99
N LEU A 26 -52.81 30.88 -11.98
CA LEU A 26 -52.89 29.45 -11.67
C LEU A 26 -51.80 29.09 -10.65
N TRP A 27 -52.25 28.98 -9.40
CA TRP A 27 -51.53 28.31 -8.34
C TRP A 27 -51.38 26.84 -8.69
N ILE A 28 -50.17 26.39 -9.01
CA ILE A 28 -49.81 24.98 -8.94
C ILE A 28 -48.77 24.85 -7.83
N ASN A 29 -49.26 24.35 -6.70
CA ASN A 29 -48.53 23.97 -5.52
C ASN A 29 -47.53 22.86 -5.88
N ARG A 30 -46.26 23.22 -6.12
CA ARG A 30 -45.18 22.25 -6.31
C ARG A 30 -44.38 22.21 -5.01
N SER A 31 -44.86 21.42 -4.06
CA SER A 31 -44.13 21.03 -2.86
C SER A 31 -42.83 20.33 -3.27
N GLY A 32 -41.75 21.11 -3.33
CA GLY A 32 -40.40 20.62 -3.54
C GLY A 32 -39.95 19.86 -2.30
N THR A 33 -39.63 18.58 -2.48
CA THR A 33 -38.73 17.85 -1.58
C THR A 33 -37.50 17.52 -2.41
N PRO A 34 -36.34 18.18 -2.19
CA PRO A 34 -35.11 17.70 -2.81
C PRO A 34 -34.78 16.32 -2.23
N PRO A 35 -34.25 15.37 -3.02
CA PRO A 35 -33.79 14.10 -2.47
C PRO A 35 -32.71 14.40 -1.44
N GLY A 36 -32.98 14.04 -0.18
CA GLY A 36 -32.05 14.22 0.92
C GLY A 36 -30.74 13.54 0.58
N SER A 37 -29.68 14.33 0.43
CA SER A 37 -28.33 13.84 0.54
C SER A 37 -28.20 13.23 1.93
N ALA A 38 -28.07 11.92 2.01
CA ALA A 38 -27.72 11.24 3.25
C ALA A 38 -26.30 11.70 3.64
N SER A 39 -26.22 12.83 4.34
CA SER A 39 -25.00 13.25 5.01
C SER A 39 -24.72 12.23 6.11
N SER A 40 -23.78 11.33 5.85
CA SER A 40 -23.26 10.45 6.88
C SER A 40 -22.70 11.32 8.00
N SER A 41 -23.31 11.27 9.19
CA SER A 41 -22.84 12.05 10.33
C SER A 41 -21.36 11.73 10.61
N PRO A 42 -20.52 12.72 10.98
CA PRO A 42 -19.09 12.51 11.22
C PRO A 42 -18.77 11.34 12.16
N GLY A 43 -19.64 11.09 13.16
CA GLY A 43 -19.51 9.97 14.09
C GLY A 43 -19.75 8.58 13.47
N ARG A 44 -20.64 8.44 12.47
CA ARG A 44 -20.85 7.18 11.75
C ARG A 44 -19.66 6.88 10.84
N GLU A 45 -19.14 7.88 10.13
CA GLU A 45 -17.99 7.70 9.25
C GLU A 45 -16.70 7.40 10.03
N GLN A 46 -16.49 8.03 11.20
CA GLN A 46 -15.39 7.71 12.11
C GLN A 46 -15.52 6.30 12.71
N ALA A 47 -16.72 5.88 13.11
CA ALA A 47 -16.98 4.53 13.60
C ALA A 47 -16.83 3.46 12.51
N GLN A 48 -17.16 3.77 11.25
CA GLN A 48 -16.93 2.88 10.10
C GLN A 48 -15.44 2.76 9.80
N ARG A 49 -14.70 3.88 9.79
CA ARG A 49 -13.24 3.87 9.63
C ARG A 49 -12.58 2.96 10.66
N ALA A 50 -12.93 3.07 11.95
CA ALA A 50 -12.39 2.22 13.03
C ALA A 50 -12.58 0.70 12.81
N ARG A 51 -13.52 0.27 11.95
CA ARG A 51 -13.80 -1.15 11.67
C ARG A 51 -12.93 -1.78 10.60
N HIS A 52 -12.10 -0.99 9.91
CA HIS A 52 -11.33 -1.44 8.75
C HIS A 52 -9.91 -1.95 9.07
N GLN A 53 -9.69 -2.47 10.28
CA GLN A 53 -8.47 -3.18 10.61
C GLN A 53 -8.73 -4.69 10.60
N GLY A 54 -7.87 -5.44 9.93
CA GLY A 54 -7.87 -6.89 10.00
C GLY A 54 -7.42 -7.39 11.38
N PRO A 55 -7.86 -8.59 11.81
CA PRO A 55 -7.39 -9.18 13.05
C PRO A 55 -5.88 -9.45 12.98
N ARG A 56 -5.20 -9.36 14.14
CA ARG A 56 -3.78 -9.72 14.24
C ARG A 56 -3.62 -11.22 13.91
N PRO A 57 -2.81 -11.59 12.91
CA PRO A 57 -2.54 -12.99 12.64
C PRO A 57 -1.64 -13.60 13.72
N ALA A 58 -1.59 -14.94 13.78
CA ALA A 58 -0.56 -15.64 14.55
C ALA A 58 0.82 -15.29 13.97
N ILE A 59 1.76 -14.95 14.85
CA ILE A 59 3.12 -14.52 14.49
C ILE A 59 4.10 -15.30 15.36
N VAL A 60 5.01 -16.04 14.71
CA VAL A 60 6.14 -16.68 15.38
C VAL A 60 7.11 -15.60 15.83
N PRO A 61 7.34 -15.44 17.14
CA PRO A 61 8.16 -14.37 17.67
C PRO A 61 9.65 -14.66 17.43
N ARG A 62 10.47 -13.61 17.46
CA ARG A 62 11.94 -13.69 17.32
C ARG A 62 12.62 -14.75 18.18
N ARG A 63 12.17 -14.89 19.44
CA ARG A 63 12.71 -15.89 20.38
C ARG A 63 12.55 -17.33 19.90
N ALA A 64 11.51 -17.62 19.10
CA ALA A 64 11.21 -18.98 18.65
C ALA A 64 12.11 -19.44 17.49
N TRP A 65 12.79 -18.51 16.81
CA TRP A 65 13.80 -18.82 15.80
C TRP A 65 15.21 -18.39 16.22
N HIS A 66 15.40 -18.09 17.52
CA HIS A 66 16.68 -17.67 18.10
C HIS A 66 17.31 -16.49 17.37
N ALA A 67 16.51 -15.44 17.15
CA ALA A 67 17.03 -14.18 16.64
C ALA A 67 17.94 -13.52 17.68
N GLU A 68 19.23 -13.62 17.49
CA GLU A 68 20.20 -12.89 18.32
C GLU A 68 20.10 -11.38 18.03
N THR A 69 20.44 -10.55 19.00
CA THR A 69 20.54 -9.10 18.82
C THR A 69 21.98 -8.75 18.49
N VAL A 70 22.21 -7.82 17.57
CA VAL A 70 23.53 -7.19 17.43
C VAL A 70 23.70 -6.24 18.63
N ASP A 71 24.66 -6.53 19.51
CA ASP A 71 24.84 -5.78 20.77
C ASP A 71 25.14 -4.29 20.56
N THR A 72 25.69 -3.92 19.41
CA THR A 72 26.00 -2.54 19.03
C THR A 72 24.88 -1.86 18.23
N ALA A 73 23.75 -2.54 18.01
CA ALA A 73 22.65 -2.00 17.24
C ALA A 73 22.06 -0.75 17.91
N PRO A 74 21.86 0.36 17.18
CA PRO A 74 21.09 1.49 17.66
C PRO A 74 19.65 1.07 17.98
N GLY A 75 19.00 1.83 18.86
CA GLY A 75 17.60 1.63 19.18
C GLY A 75 16.69 1.67 17.94
N ALA A 76 15.67 0.82 17.93
CA ALA A 76 14.70 0.77 16.86
C ALA A 76 14.00 2.13 16.64
N ARG A 77 13.79 2.49 15.37
CA ARG A 77 13.12 3.73 14.96
C ARG A 77 11.69 3.44 14.53
N TYR A 78 10.79 4.40 14.71
CA TYR A 78 9.36 4.25 14.45
C TYR A 78 8.83 5.37 13.55
N ALA A 79 8.01 5.01 12.58
CA ALA A 79 7.23 5.97 11.80
C ALA A 79 5.93 6.34 12.56
N PRO A 80 5.25 7.44 12.23
CA PRO A 80 3.95 7.76 12.84
C PRO A 80 2.86 6.72 12.55
N ALA A 81 2.89 6.10 11.37
CA ALA A 81 1.94 5.07 10.95
C ALA A 81 2.48 4.26 9.76
N VAL A 82 1.96 3.04 9.57
CA VAL A 82 2.12 2.28 8.32
C VAL A 82 1.07 2.73 7.31
N LYS A 83 1.50 3.10 6.10
CA LYS A 83 0.66 3.61 5.01
C LYS A 83 0.63 2.70 3.78
N ALA A 84 1.65 1.87 3.60
CA ALA A 84 1.73 0.87 2.53
C ALA A 84 2.47 -0.39 3.00
N ALA A 85 2.22 -1.50 2.32
CA ALA A 85 3.01 -2.71 2.40
C ALA A 85 3.89 -2.84 1.15
N VAL A 86 5.17 -3.13 1.36
CA VAL A 86 6.11 -3.45 0.28
C VAL A 86 6.44 -4.93 0.36
N ILE A 87 6.07 -5.67 -0.68
CA ILE A 87 6.25 -7.11 -0.78
C ILE A 87 7.61 -7.41 -1.42
N HIS A 88 8.33 -8.33 -0.79
CA HIS A 88 9.64 -8.82 -1.20
C HIS A 88 9.60 -10.32 -1.41
N HIS A 89 10.62 -10.83 -2.10
CA HIS A 89 11.08 -12.19 -1.89
C HIS A 89 12.45 -12.18 -1.21
N THR A 90 12.85 -13.30 -0.62
CA THR A 90 14.18 -13.44 0.00
C THR A 90 15.26 -13.86 -1.01
N SER A 91 14.87 -14.29 -2.21
CA SER A 91 15.75 -14.90 -3.21
C SER A 91 16.46 -16.16 -2.70
N THR A 92 15.84 -16.86 -1.74
CA THR A 92 16.29 -18.19 -1.29
C THR A 92 15.66 -19.27 -2.17
N PRO A 93 16.22 -20.50 -2.20
CA PRO A 93 15.60 -21.62 -2.91
C PRO A 93 14.16 -21.88 -2.46
N ASN A 94 13.33 -22.36 -3.38
CA ASN A 94 11.99 -22.89 -3.10
C ASN A 94 12.09 -24.39 -2.72
N GLY A 95 10.95 -25.01 -2.37
CA GLY A 95 10.88 -26.46 -2.11
C GLY A 95 11.50 -26.90 -0.78
N TYR A 96 11.70 -25.98 0.15
CA TYR A 96 12.18 -26.27 1.50
C TYR A 96 11.06 -26.87 2.36
N ASP A 97 11.45 -27.64 3.38
CA ASP A 97 10.56 -28.02 4.47
C ASP A 97 10.33 -26.83 5.40
N CYS A 98 9.07 -26.46 5.62
CA CYS A 98 8.70 -25.34 6.49
C CYS A 98 9.22 -25.50 7.94
N ALA A 99 9.45 -26.73 8.42
CA ALA A 99 10.06 -26.97 9.72
C ALA A 99 11.52 -26.46 9.81
N THR A 100 12.19 -26.27 8.67
CA THR A 100 13.57 -25.77 8.61
C THR A 100 13.66 -24.24 8.55
N VAL A 101 12.54 -23.54 8.38
CA VAL A 101 12.50 -22.07 8.23
C VAL A 101 13.18 -21.33 9.38
N PRO A 102 13.05 -21.72 10.67
CA PRO A 102 13.80 -21.07 11.74
C PRO A 102 15.32 -21.05 11.53
N ARG A 103 15.90 -22.07 10.87
CA ARG A 103 17.32 -22.05 10.48
C ARG A 103 17.57 -21.06 9.34
N MET A 104 16.76 -21.11 8.29
CA MET A 104 16.87 -20.18 7.15
C MET A 104 16.76 -18.71 7.58
N LEU A 105 15.90 -18.41 8.56
CA LEU A 105 15.78 -17.07 9.14
C LEU A 105 17.05 -16.60 9.83
N ARG A 106 17.75 -17.49 10.53
CA ARG A 106 19.05 -17.18 11.15
C ARG A 106 20.13 -16.93 10.09
N ASP A 107 20.13 -17.69 9.00
CA ASP A 107 21.07 -17.47 7.90
C ASP A 107 20.81 -16.12 7.19
N LEU A 108 19.54 -15.79 6.93
CA LEU A 108 19.13 -14.49 6.41
C LEU A 108 19.48 -13.34 7.37
N TYR A 109 19.27 -13.56 8.67
CA TYR A 109 19.66 -12.62 9.71
C TYR A 109 21.17 -12.38 9.68
N ALA A 110 21.98 -13.44 9.69
CA ALA A 110 23.43 -13.35 9.68
C ALA A 110 23.95 -12.63 8.43
N GLY A 111 23.36 -12.90 7.26
CA GLY A 111 23.70 -12.20 6.02
C GLY A 111 23.43 -10.69 6.07
N HIS A 112 22.37 -10.26 6.74
CA HIS A 112 22.09 -8.83 6.95
C HIS A 112 22.95 -8.22 8.06
N ALA A 113 22.95 -8.84 9.24
CA ALA A 113 23.58 -8.31 10.44
C ALA A 113 25.11 -8.28 10.32
N TYR A 114 25.72 -9.39 9.94
CA TYR A 114 27.18 -9.50 9.88
C TYR A 114 27.72 -9.25 8.47
N GLY A 115 27.03 -9.75 7.45
CA GLY A 115 27.46 -9.58 6.06
C GLY A 115 27.31 -8.16 5.52
N ARG A 116 26.21 -7.47 5.87
CA ARG A 116 25.93 -6.09 5.43
C ARG A 116 26.08 -5.05 6.54
N GLN A 117 26.45 -5.49 7.75
CA GLN A 117 26.60 -4.63 8.93
C GLN A 117 25.32 -3.85 9.23
N TRP A 118 24.16 -4.47 9.03
CA TRP A 118 22.89 -3.87 9.42
C TRP A 118 22.59 -4.15 10.89
N ASP A 119 21.85 -3.25 11.51
CA ASP A 119 21.47 -3.37 12.92
C ASP A 119 20.54 -4.58 13.21
N ASP A 120 19.85 -5.08 12.18
CA ASP A 120 18.89 -6.18 12.26
C ASP A 120 18.54 -6.65 10.82
N ILE A 121 17.76 -7.73 10.71
CA ILE A 121 17.08 -8.12 9.48
C ILE A 121 16.27 -6.93 8.91
N GLY A 122 16.34 -6.72 7.59
CA GLY A 122 15.75 -5.53 6.96
C GLY A 122 14.22 -5.55 6.88
N TYR A 123 13.62 -6.73 6.83
CA TYR A 123 12.17 -6.92 6.68
C TYR A 123 11.46 -6.86 8.03
N ASN A 124 10.24 -6.33 8.05
CA ASN A 124 9.41 -6.32 9.26
C ASN A 124 8.82 -7.70 9.55
N PHE A 125 8.41 -8.43 8.51
CA PHE A 125 7.87 -9.78 8.60
C PHE A 125 8.39 -10.66 7.47
N LEU A 126 8.43 -11.96 7.73
CA LEU A 126 8.71 -12.98 6.72
C LEU A 126 7.59 -14.01 6.71
N VAL A 127 7.28 -14.54 5.53
CA VAL A 127 6.21 -15.52 5.34
C VAL A 127 6.75 -16.71 4.56
N ASP A 128 6.60 -17.92 5.10
CA ASP A 128 7.00 -19.15 4.43
C ASP A 128 5.93 -19.73 3.49
N ALA A 129 6.30 -20.76 2.73
CA ALA A 129 5.42 -21.45 1.79
C ALA A 129 4.19 -22.09 2.44
N CYS A 130 4.26 -22.41 3.74
CA CYS A 130 3.15 -22.95 4.52
C CYS A 130 2.23 -21.87 5.11
N GLY A 131 2.54 -20.59 4.90
CA GLY A 131 1.77 -19.46 5.41
C GLY A 131 2.08 -19.11 6.87
N THR A 132 3.18 -19.62 7.44
CA THR A 132 3.65 -19.21 8.76
C THR A 132 4.23 -17.81 8.66
N ILE A 133 3.83 -16.94 9.58
CA ILE A 133 4.31 -15.57 9.67
C ILE A 133 5.35 -15.48 10.79
N TYR A 134 6.52 -14.94 10.47
CA TYR A 134 7.61 -14.73 11.41
C TYR A 134 7.81 -13.23 11.64
N GLU A 135 8.03 -12.87 12.89
CA GLU A 135 8.55 -11.55 13.26
C GLU A 135 9.96 -11.41 12.68
N GLY A 136 10.16 -10.38 11.86
CA GLY A 136 11.48 -9.96 11.36
C GLY A 136 12.07 -8.92 12.30
N ARG A 137 12.17 -7.67 11.84
CA ARG A 137 12.78 -6.56 12.58
C ARG A 137 12.15 -6.35 13.96
N ALA A 138 13.00 -6.29 14.99
CA ALA A 138 12.60 -6.21 16.38
C ALA A 138 11.76 -4.96 16.69
N GLY A 139 10.77 -5.12 17.57
CA GLY A 139 9.87 -4.04 18.00
C GLY A 139 8.77 -3.68 17.00
N GLY A 140 8.66 -4.41 15.89
CA GLY A 140 7.76 -4.13 14.76
C GLY A 140 6.39 -4.80 14.77
N VAL A 141 6.16 -5.75 15.68
CA VAL A 141 4.88 -6.46 15.75
C VAL A 141 3.76 -5.45 16.03
N ASP A 142 3.78 -4.84 17.22
CA ASP A 142 2.70 -3.94 17.65
C ASP A 142 2.93 -2.47 17.28
N ARG A 143 4.05 -2.14 16.63
CA ARG A 143 4.42 -0.76 16.28
C ARG A 143 4.86 -0.60 14.82
N PRO A 144 4.80 0.61 14.24
CA PRO A 144 5.31 0.92 12.91
C PRO A 144 6.86 1.06 12.91
N VAL A 145 7.59 -0.02 13.21
CA VAL A 145 9.06 0.01 13.18
C VAL A 145 9.56 0.24 11.76
N ILE A 146 10.55 1.11 11.60
CA ILE A 146 11.18 1.41 10.32
C ILE A 146 12.16 0.29 9.96
N GLY A 147 11.93 -0.33 8.80
CA GLY A 147 12.79 -1.36 8.21
C GLY A 147 14.04 -0.85 7.52
N ALA A 148 14.73 -1.78 6.86
CA ALA A 148 15.83 -1.53 5.93
C ALA A 148 15.62 -2.31 4.61
N HIS A 149 14.37 -2.47 4.19
CA HIS A 149 13.98 -3.34 3.08
C HIS A 149 13.88 -2.60 1.73
N THR A 150 13.58 -1.31 1.72
CA THR A 150 13.36 -0.54 0.49
C THR A 150 13.98 0.84 0.62
N LYS A 151 15.18 1.00 0.06
CA LYS A 151 15.91 2.27 0.10
C LYS A 151 15.05 3.37 -0.55
N GLY A 152 14.87 4.48 0.16
CA GLY A 152 13.95 5.57 -0.19
C GLY A 152 12.55 5.46 0.41
N PHE A 153 12.08 4.27 0.78
CA PHE A 153 10.68 4.07 1.24
C PHE A 153 10.56 3.17 2.47
N ASN A 154 11.60 3.09 3.31
CA ASN A 154 11.55 2.35 4.58
C ASN A 154 10.58 3.01 5.58
N GLU A 155 10.49 4.33 5.59
CA GLU A 155 9.62 5.05 6.52
C GLU A 155 8.16 5.01 6.04
N GLY A 156 7.25 4.72 6.97
CA GLY A 156 5.82 4.67 6.68
C GLY A 156 5.36 3.44 5.91
N THR A 157 6.22 2.44 5.73
CA THR A 157 5.87 1.17 5.08
C THR A 157 6.16 -0.03 5.98
N VAL A 158 5.55 -1.16 5.66
CA VAL A 158 5.87 -2.47 6.24
C VAL A 158 6.45 -3.37 5.14
N GLY A 159 7.67 -3.83 5.32
CA GLY A 159 8.33 -4.80 4.44
C GLY A 159 7.96 -6.23 4.81
N ILE A 160 7.32 -6.94 3.89
CA ILE A 160 6.93 -8.35 4.07
C ILE A 160 7.70 -9.19 3.04
N ALA A 161 8.56 -10.08 3.48
CA ALA A 161 9.33 -10.96 2.59
C ALA A 161 8.73 -12.36 2.50
N ALA A 162 8.36 -12.76 1.29
CA ALA A 162 8.05 -14.14 0.95
C ALA A 162 9.36 -14.95 0.90
N ILE A 163 9.48 -15.99 1.71
CA ILE A 163 10.67 -16.86 1.74
C ILE A 163 10.65 -17.73 0.49
N GLY A 164 11.57 -17.46 -0.43
CA GLY A 164 11.67 -18.12 -1.72
C GLY A 164 12.16 -17.21 -2.85
N THR A 165 12.08 -17.71 -4.07
CA THR A 165 12.40 -17.01 -5.32
C THR A 165 11.23 -17.15 -6.28
N PHE A 166 10.66 -16.04 -6.73
CA PHE A 166 9.41 -16.04 -7.51
C PHE A 166 9.59 -15.42 -8.90
N THR A 167 10.56 -15.92 -9.66
CA THR A 167 10.84 -15.54 -11.05
C THR A 167 9.69 -15.92 -12.00
N PRO A 168 9.68 -15.47 -13.27
CA PRO A 168 8.66 -15.89 -14.23
C PRO A 168 8.52 -17.41 -14.28
N GLY A 169 7.28 -17.92 -14.25
CA GLY A 169 6.97 -19.36 -14.28
C GLY A 169 6.93 -20.04 -12.91
N GLU A 170 7.42 -19.40 -11.85
CA GLU A 170 7.34 -19.95 -10.49
C GLU A 170 5.91 -19.94 -9.94
N THR A 171 5.60 -20.93 -9.11
CA THR A 171 4.33 -20.97 -8.37
C THR A 171 4.46 -20.23 -7.05
N VAL A 172 3.49 -19.37 -6.73
CA VAL A 172 3.39 -18.73 -5.41
C VAL A 172 2.40 -19.53 -4.56
N PRO A 173 2.81 -20.08 -3.41
CA PRO A 173 1.90 -20.87 -2.57
C PRO A 173 0.69 -20.08 -2.07
N GLU A 174 -0.51 -20.65 -2.18
CA GLU A 174 -1.74 -20.01 -1.68
C GLU A 174 -1.72 -19.70 -0.17
N PRO A 175 -1.21 -20.59 0.72
CA PRO A 175 -1.08 -20.27 2.14
C PRO A 175 -0.22 -19.03 2.41
N MET A 176 0.82 -18.82 1.60
CA MET A 176 1.68 -17.63 1.66
C MET A 176 0.91 -16.37 1.24
N LEU A 177 0.15 -16.42 0.13
CA LEU A 177 -0.67 -15.29 -0.31
C LEU A 177 -1.69 -14.87 0.76
N ASP A 178 -2.36 -15.84 1.37
CA ASP A 178 -3.31 -15.60 2.45
C ASP A 178 -2.66 -14.99 3.69
N ALA A 179 -1.49 -15.50 4.08
CA ALA A 179 -0.74 -14.97 5.21
C ALA A 179 -0.26 -13.54 4.99
N ILE A 180 0.24 -13.22 3.79
CA ILE A 180 0.61 -11.86 3.40
C ILE A 180 -0.63 -10.95 3.44
N ALA A 181 -1.76 -11.39 2.87
CA ALA A 181 -3.00 -10.60 2.89
C ALA A 181 -3.50 -10.31 4.32
N ARG A 182 -3.40 -11.29 5.25
CA ARG A 182 -3.73 -11.07 6.67
C ARG A 182 -2.81 -10.05 7.33
N LEU A 183 -1.50 -10.11 7.07
CA LEU A 183 -0.53 -9.11 7.55
C LEU A 183 -0.85 -7.71 7.02
N VAL A 184 -1.10 -7.59 5.72
CA VAL A 184 -1.47 -6.32 5.08
C VAL A 184 -2.75 -5.77 5.71
N ALA A 185 -3.79 -6.60 5.84
CA ALA A 185 -5.06 -6.19 6.42
C ALA A 185 -4.93 -5.69 7.86
N TRP A 186 -4.04 -6.31 8.65
CA TRP A 186 -3.79 -5.93 10.04
C TRP A 186 -2.90 -4.68 10.18
N LYS A 187 -1.81 -4.58 9.41
CA LYS A 187 -0.85 -3.47 9.51
C LYS A 187 -1.36 -2.19 8.83
N LEU A 188 -2.13 -2.31 7.76
CA LEU A 188 -2.84 -1.17 7.17
C LEU A 188 -4.09 -0.88 8.00
N GLY A 189 -3.92 -0.13 9.08
CA GLY A 189 -4.99 0.19 10.01
C GLY A 189 -6.15 0.98 9.39
N PRO A 190 -7.13 1.37 10.22
CA PRO A 190 -8.39 2.00 9.77
C PRO A 190 -8.19 3.34 9.03
N ARG A 191 -7.08 4.02 9.31
CA ARG A 191 -6.71 5.31 8.69
C ARG A 191 -5.76 5.17 7.51
N ALA A 192 -5.29 3.96 7.22
CA ALA A 192 -4.47 3.69 6.04
C ALA A 192 -5.35 3.71 4.77
N PRO A 193 -4.75 4.00 3.60
CA PRO A 193 -5.38 3.83 2.30
C PRO A 193 -6.00 2.43 2.13
N ASP A 194 -7.00 2.34 1.25
CA ASP A 194 -7.52 1.03 0.83
C ASP A 194 -6.37 0.18 0.24
N PRO A 195 -6.19 -1.09 0.64
CA PRO A 195 -5.13 -1.95 0.12
C PRO A 195 -5.13 -2.12 -1.41
N ARG A 196 -6.25 -1.88 -2.09
CA ARG A 196 -6.38 -1.91 -3.56
C ARG A 196 -5.96 -0.60 -4.23
N GLY A 197 -5.78 0.46 -3.44
CA GLY A 197 -5.50 1.80 -3.94
C GLY A 197 -4.01 2.14 -3.95
N SER A 198 -3.74 3.45 -3.93
CA SER A 198 -2.40 4.03 -3.96
C SER A 198 -2.21 5.03 -2.82
N VAL A 199 -0.95 5.38 -2.56
CA VAL A 199 -0.56 6.33 -1.51
C VAL A 199 0.63 7.17 -1.96
N ALA A 200 0.65 8.43 -1.52
CA ALA A 200 1.82 9.29 -1.68
C ALA A 200 2.85 8.99 -0.58
N LEU A 201 4.06 8.62 -0.98
CA LEU A 201 5.23 8.43 -0.11
C LEU A 201 6.35 9.37 -0.55
N VAL A 202 7.18 9.81 0.39
CA VAL A 202 8.34 10.67 0.10
C VAL A 202 9.58 9.80 0.02
N SER A 203 10.30 9.87 -1.09
CA SER A 203 11.61 9.22 -1.20
C SER A 203 12.59 9.85 -0.22
N THR A 204 13.23 9.04 0.61
CA THR A 204 14.24 9.50 1.57
C THR A 204 15.67 9.37 1.04
N HIS A 205 15.88 8.88 -0.19
CA HIS A 205 17.21 8.57 -0.71
C HIS A 205 17.27 8.62 -2.24
N ASP A 206 18.37 9.14 -2.78
CA ASP A 206 18.60 9.30 -4.23
C ASP A 206 18.87 7.99 -4.99
N GLU A 207 19.02 6.87 -4.28
CA GLU A 207 19.22 5.55 -4.90
C GLU A 207 17.90 4.82 -5.12
N SER A 208 16.78 5.37 -4.63
CA SER A 208 15.47 4.87 -5.02
C SER A 208 15.19 5.22 -6.48
N ARG A 209 14.09 4.73 -7.06
CA ARG A 209 13.65 5.16 -8.40
C ARG A 209 13.27 6.64 -8.47
N TYR A 210 13.10 7.28 -7.32
CA TYR A 210 12.67 8.66 -7.18
C TYR A 210 13.75 9.45 -6.41
N PRO A 211 14.19 10.62 -6.91
CA PRO A 211 15.14 11.46 -6.18
C PRO A 211 14.66 11.77 -4.76
N LYS A 212 15.58 11.95 -3.81
CA LYS A 212 15.25 12.27 -2.43
C LYS A 212 14.36 13.52 -2.37
N GLY A 213 13.34 13.48 -1.51
CA GLY A 213 12.34 14.54 -1.37
C GLY A 213 11.16 14.43 -2.35
N THR A 214 11.25 13.56 -3.37
CA THR A 214 10.15 13.36 -4.33
C THR A 214 8.95 12.70 -3.66
N LYS A 215 7.76 13.27 -3.84
CA LYS A 215 6.48 12.64 -3.50
C LYS A 215 6.06 11.69 -4.62
N ALA A 216 6.30 10.40 -4.45
CA ALA A 216 5.89 9.34 -5.37
C ALA A 216 4.51 8.80 -5.01
N VAL A 217 3.64 8.59 -6.00
CA VAL A 217 2.37 7.86 -5.81
C VAL A 217 2.64 6.38 -6.12
N LEU A 218 2.56 5.55 -5.09
CA LEU A 218 2.87 4.11 -5.15
C LEU A 218 1.64 3.29 -4.74
N PRO A 219 1.53 2.01 -5.14
CA PRO A 219 0.47 1.13 -4.65
C PRO A 219 0.48 1.02 -3.12
N ALA A 220 -0.69 0.94 -2.49
CA ALA A 220 -0.80 0.67 -1.06
C ALA A 220 -0.29 -0.75 -0.72
N VAL A 221 -0.37 -1.68 -1.68
CA VAL A 221 0.28 -2.99 -1.67
C VAL A 221 1.13 -3.08 -2.92
N GLY A 222 2.42 -2.76 -2.79
CA GLY A 222 3.39 -2.70 -3.89
C GLY A 222 4.51 -3.72 -3.74
N GLY A 223 5.29 -3.91 -4.80
CA GLY A 223 6.51 -4.70 -4.80
C GLY A 223 7.74 -3.83 -4.57
N HIS A 224 8.85 -4.43 -4.15
CA HIS A 224 10.13 -3.71 -4.01
C HIS A 224 10.52 -2.95 -5.30
N THR A 225 10.29 -3.57 -6.47
CA THR A 225 10.55 -2.96 -7.78
C THR A 225 9.80 -1.64 -8.01
N ASP A 226 8.70 -1.35 -7.32
CA ASP A 226 7.96 -0.10 -7.53
C ASP A 226 8.75 1.12 -6.99
N GLY A 227 9.49 0.93 -5.90
CA GLY A 227 10.25 1.99 -5.23
C GLY A 227 11.76 1.98 -5.52
N TYR A 228 12.33 0.83 -5.92
CA TYR A 228 13.78 0.64 -6.04
C TYR A 228 14.15 -0.11 -7.33
N PRO A 229 15.31 0.15 -7.97
CA PRO A 229 15.75 -0.56 -9.16
C PRO A 229 16.19 -2.01 -8.84
N THR A 230 15.22 -2.91 -8.75
CA THR A 230 15.42 -4.35 -8.47
C THR A 230 14.42 -5.20 -9.24
N ARG A 231 14.65 -6.51 -9.29
CA ARG A 231 13.67 -7.50 -9.80
C ARG A 231 12.77 -8.07 -8.71
N CYS A 232 13.08 -7.81 -7.44
CA CYS A 232 12.27 -8.23 -6.29
C CYS A 232 10.87 -7.56 -6.34
N PRO A 233 9.75 -8.27 -6.06
CA PRO A 233 9.61 -9.61 -5.48
C PRO A 233 9.64 -10.78 -6.48
N GLY A 234 10.10 -10.54 -7.71
CA GLY A 234 10.02 -11.52 -8.81
C GLY A 234 8.67 -11.44 -9.52
N ALA A 235 8.66 -11.77 -10.82
CA ALA A 235 7.50 -11.55 -11.68
C ALA A 235 6.26 -12.34 -11.25
N ALA A 236 6.43 -13.59 -10.78
CA ALA A 236 5.29 -14.43 -10.38
C ALA A 236 4.60 -13.86 -9.12
N LEU A 237 5.36 -13.44 -8.12
CA LEU A 237 4.80 -12.81 -6.91
C LEU A 237 4.29 -11.39 -7.18
N TYR A 238 4.97 -10.63 -8.03
CA TYR A 238 4.51 -9.30 -8.44
C TYR A 238 3.12 -9.34 -9.10
N ALA A 239 2.87 -10.34 -9.95
CA ALA A 239 1.56 -10.54 -10.57
C ALA A 239 0.42 -10.83 -9.56
N LYS A 240 0.75 -11.25 -8.34
CA LYS A 240 -0.22 -11.56 -7.27
C LYS A 240 -0.53 -10.36 -6.36
N LEU A 241 0.18 -9.23 -6.49
CA LEU A 241 -0.03 -8.07 -5.61
C LEU A 241 -1.47 -7.50 -5.65
N PRO A 242 -2.14 -7.38 -6.82
CA PRO A 242 -3.54 -6.96 -6.85
C PRO A 242 -4.48 -7.90 -6.09
N ASP A 243 -4.24 -9.22 -6.17
CA ASP A 243 -5.02 -10.23 -5.44
C ASP A 243 -4.77 -10.13 -3.93
N ILE A 244 -3.52 -9.99 -3.49
CA ILE A 244 -3.18 -9.74 -2.08
C ILE A 244 -3.92 -8.49 -1.55
N GLY A 245 -3.91 -7.40 -2.32
CA GLY A 245 -4.65 -6.17 -1.98
C GLY A 245 -6.16 -6.42 -1.87
N ALA A 246 -6.75 -7.15 -2.81
CA ALA A 246 -8.17 -7.49 -2.78
C ALA A 246 -8.55 -8.39 -1.57
N ARG A 247 -7.73 -9.41 -1.27
CA ARG A 247 -7.90 -10.26 -0.08
C ARG A 247 -7.81 -9.44 1.21
N ALA A 248 -6.84 -8.53 1.30
CA ALA A 248 -6.67 -7.66 2.46
C ALA A 248 -7.86 -6.71 2.65
N ALA A 249 -8.33 -6.06 1.57
CA ALA A 249 -9.50 -5.18 1.61
C ALA A 249 -10.76 -5.94 2.08
N ARG A 250 -10.95 -7.18 1.59
CA ARG A 250 -12.05 -8.05 2.05
C ARG A 250 -11.96 -8.36 3.54
N ILE A 251 -10.78 -8.69 4.06
CA ILE A 251 -10.55 -8.91 5.51
C ILE A 251 -10.89 -7.64 6.31
N GLN A 252 -10.59 -6.46 5.75
CA GLN A 252 -10.91 -5.16 6.34
C GLN A 252 -12.37 -4.74 6.14
N ARG A 253 -13.18 -5.52 5.42
CA ARG A 253 -14.57 -5.17 5.04
C ARG A 253 -14.65 -3.83 4.29
N ARG A 254 -13.77 -3.64 3.31
CA ARG A 254 -13.76 -2.53 2.34
C ARG A 254 -14.11 -3.02 0.94
#